data_AF-M5Q0Y2-F1
#
_entry.id   AF-M5Q0Y2-F1
#
_cell.length_a   1.000
_cell.length_b   1.000
_cell.length_c   1.000
_cell.angle_alpha   90.00
_cell.angle_beta   90.00
_cell.angle_gamma   90.00
#
_symmetry.space_group_name_H-M   'P 1'
#
loop_
_entity.id
_entity.type
_entity.pdbx_description
1 polymer ?
#
loop_
_entity_poly.entity_id
_entity_poly.type
_entity_poly.pdbx_seq_one_letter_code
_entity_poly.pdbx_strand_id
1 'polypeptide(L)'
;MADRAKSMLRKAMRLSAKTAEVLEEGISAGGEGPGAEVFEILREQEAAVLARLEEAEHAHAEEEGFGAAADMDLDEAVEDMDELISEIVERHAGYEPNPEEVEAASSALEKLPPVLEFYEQWLDEAEDPDEERMVERLMEVQQAMHVLLSNLQGFYEDPEGWEPDAEDSLLEEP
;
A
#
# COMPACT_ATOMS: atom_id res chain seq x y z
N MET A 1 4.23 -7.18 -26.85
CA MET A 1 3.88 -7.91 -25.62
C MET A 1 4.99 -7.77 -24.58
N ALA A 2 6.18 -8.33 -24.81
CA ALA A 2 7.30 -8.19 -23.86
C ALA A 2 7.67 -6.74 -23.49
N ASP A 3 7.59 -5.80 -24.46
CA ASP A 3 7.84 -4.37 -24.21
C ASP A 3 6.76 -3.68 -23.35
N ARG A 4 5.51 -4.18 -23.35
CA ARG A 4 4.39 -3.62 -22.56
C ARG A 4 4.56 -3.99 -21.09
N ALA A 5 4.57 -5.29 -20.79
CA ALA A 5 4.82 -5.83 -19.45
C ALA A 5 6.07 -5.22 -18.80
N LYS A 6 7.17 -5.16 -19.55
CA LYS A 6 8.42 -4.52 -19.10
C LYS A 6 8.28 -3.03 -18.81
N SER A 7 7.49 -2.30 -19.58
CA SER A 7 7.20 -0.89 -19.33
C SER A 7 6.35 -0.71 -18.07
N MET A 8 5.35 -1.58 -17.86
CA MET A 8 4.49 -1.55 -16.68
C MET A 8 5.26 -1.88 -15.41
N LEU A 9 6.03 -2.97 -15.39
CA LEU A 9 6.91 -3.33 -14.27
C LEU A 9 7.86 -2.18 -13.88
N ARG A 10 8.49 -1.54 -14.87
CA ARG A 10 9.35 -0.39 -14.63
C ARG A 10 8.61 0.84 -14.14
N LYS A 11 7.35 1.04 -14.53
CA LYS A 11 6.52 2.11 -14.00
C LYS A 11 6.11 1.81 -12.56
N ALA A 12 5.70 0.58 -12.27
CA ALA A 12 5.38 0.11 -10.93
C ALA A 12 6.55 0.29 -9.97
N MET A 13 7.76 -0.17 -10.32
CA MET A 13 8.96 0.03 -9.49
C MET A 13 9.26 1.51 -9.21
N ARG A 14 9.03 2.40 -10.19
CA ARG A 14 9.22 3.85 -10.00
C ARG A 14 8.14 4.48 -9.13
N LEU A 15 6.91 3.97 -9.18
CA LEU A 15 5.83 4.43 -8.31
C LEU A 15 6.11 3.96 -6.88
N SER A 16 6.44 2.69 -6.72
CA SER A 16 6.82 2.07 -5.45
C SER A 16 7.96 2.81 -4.75
N ALA A 17 9.05 3.10 -5.48
CA ALA A 17 10.16 3.89 -4.93
C ALA A 17 9.74 5.29 -4.44
N LYS A 18 8.82 5.95 -5.15
CA LYS A 18 8.29 7.26 -4.73
C LYS A 18 7.35 7.15 -3.54
N THR A 19 6.54 6.09 -3.47
CA THR A 19 5.71 5.81 -2.31
C THR A 19 6.60 5.61 -1.09
N ALA A 20 7.66 4.80 -1.20
CA ALA A 20 8.63 4.61 -0.13
C ALA A 20 9.29 5.92 0.36
N GLU A 21 9.68 6.82 -0.55
CA GLU A 21 10.19 8.16 -0.19
C GLU A 21 9.18 8.95 0.66
N VAL A 22 7.90 8.94 0.26
CA VAL A 22 6.83 9.65 1.00
C VAL A 22 6.57 9.02 2.37
N LEU A 23 6.64 7.69 2.47
CA LEU A 23 6.50 7.00 3.75
C LEU A 23 7.67 7.32 4.69
N GLU A 24 8.92 7.40 4.18
CA GLU A 24 10.09 7.82 4.98
C GLU A 24 9.96 9.26 5.52
N GLU A 25 9.40 10.17 4.72
CA GLU A 25 9.04 11.52 5.18
C GLU A 25 7.99 11.47 6.30
N GLY A 26 6.99 10.60 6.17
CA GLY A 26 5.98 10.35 7.19
C GLY A 26 6.54 9.82 8.52
N ILE A 27 7.45 8.84 8.47
CA ILE A 27 8.18 8.34 9.67
C ILE A 27 8.93 9.49 10.34
N SER A 28 9.61 10.32 9.54
CA SER A 28 10.41 11.44 10.04
C SER A 28 9.56 12.53 10.72
N ALA A 29 8.35 12.76 10.21
CA ALA A 29 7.38 13.70 10.79
C ALA A 29 6.67 13.15 12.05
N GLY A 30 6.41 11.83 12.07
CA GLY A 30 5.66 11.11 13.10
C GLY A 30 6.33 11.00 14.48
N GLY A 31 7.66 11.09 14.55
CA GLY A 31 8.38 10.93 15.82
C GLY A 31 8.05 9.61 16.53
N GLU A 32 7.48 9.68 17.74
CA GLU A 32 7.02 8.51 18.52
C GLU A 32 5.48 8.35 18.50
N GLY A 33 4.78 9.06 17.60
CA GLY A 33 3.31 9.01 17.48
C GLY A 33 2.79 7.81 16.67
N PRO A 34 1.47 7.59 16.67
CA PRO A 34 0.85 6.47 15.95
C PRO A 34 1.12 6.51 14.44
N GLY A 35 1.28 7.71 13.85
CA GLY A 35 1.65 7.83 12.45
C GLY A 35 3.01 7.24 12.11
N ALA A 36 4.01 7.38 12.98
CA ALA A 36 5.33 6.80 12.72
C ALA A 36 5.25 5.28 12.59
N GLU A 37 4.49 4.62 13.49
CA GLU A 37 4.28 3.17 13.44
C GLU A 37 3.54 2.74 12.17
N VAL A 38 2.48 3.46 11.80
CA VAL A 38 1.73 3.22 10.55
C VAL A 38 2.65 3.37 9.34
N PHE A 39 3.42 4.46 9.26
CA PHE A 39 4.35 4.69 8.14
C PHE A 39 5.47 3.66 8.08
N GLU A 40 5.96 3.15 9.21
CA GLU A 40 6.95 2.06 9.25
C GLU A 40 6.40 0.76 8.67
N ILE A 41 5.19 0.36 9.08
CA ILE A 41 4.49 -0.82 8.56
C ILE A 41 4.30 -0.68 7.04
N LEU A 42 3.76 0.45 6.60
CA LEU A 42 3.52 0.72 5.18
C LEU A 42 4.81 0.69 4.36
N ARG A 43 5.92 1.19 4.91
CA ARG A 43 7.23 1.16 4.24
C ARG A 43 7.74 -0.26 4.08
N GLU A 44 7.52 -1.13 5.06
CA GLU A 44 7.87 -2.55 4.97
C GLU A 44 7.06 -3.26 3.88
N GLN A 45 5.76 -2.94 3.77
CA GLN A 45 4.92 -3.47 2.70
C GLN A 45 5.37 -2.99 1.32
N GLU A 46 5.69 -1.71 1.19
CA GLU A 46 6.20 -1.16 -0.07
C GLU A 46 7.56 -1.77 -0.47
N ALA A 47 8.42 -2.07 0.51
CA ALA A 47 9.68 -2.78 0.26
C ALA A 47 9.45 -4.22 -0.21
N ALA A 48 8.45 -4.91 0.33
CA ALA A 48 8.05 -6.23 -0.15
C ALA A 48 7.51 -6.16 -1.59
N VAL A 49 6.67 -5.18 -1.90
CA VAL A 49 6.20 -4.89 -3.28
C VAL A 49 7.37 -4.68 -4.23
N LEU A 50 8.34 -3.85 -3.87
CA LEU A 50 9.49 -3.56 -4.73
C LEU A 50 10.32 -4.81 -5.01
N ALA A 51 10.64 -5.60 -3.99
CA ALA A 51 11.40 -6.84 -4.15
C ALA A 51 10.70 -7.81 -5.13
N ARG A 52 9.37 -7.86 -5.08
CA ARG A 52 8.56 -8.73 -5.95
C ARG A 52 8.47 -8.21 -7.37
N LEU A 53 8.37 -6.90 -7.56
CA LEU A 53 8.46 -6.29 -8.88
C LEU A 53 9.82 -6.53 -9.55
N GLU A 54 10.90 -6.57 -8.77
CA GLU A 54 12.24 -6.92 -9.24
C GLU A 54 12.32 -8.40 -9.66
N GLU A 55 11.76 -9.31 -8.86
CA GLU A 55 11.66 -10.74 -9.21
C GLU A 55 10.84 -10.95 -10.50
N ALA A 56 9.70 -10.25 -10.63
CA ALA A 56 8.87 -10.29 -11.84
C ALA A 56 9.60 -9.72 -13.07
N GLU A 57 10.37 -8.62 -12.92
CA GLU A 57 11.18 -8.08 -14.03
C GLU A 57 12.27 -9.06 -14.47
N HIS A 58 12.89 -9.75 -13.51
CA HIS A 58 13.90 -10.76 -13.78
C HIS A 58 13.30 -11.97 -14.52
N ALA A 59 12.24 -12.57 -13.99
CA ALA A 59 11.56 -13.72 -14.60
C ALA A 59 11.03 -13.39 -16.01
N HIS A 60 10.44 -12.21 -16.18
CA HIS A 60 10.00 -11.75 -17.50
C HIS A 60 11.17 -11.54 -18.48
N ALA A 61 12.32 -11.07 -18.00
CA ALA A 61 13.52 -10.90 -18.83
C ALA A 61 14.14 -12.24 -19.26
N GLU A 62 13.94 -13.31 -18.48
CA GLU A 62 14.39 -14.67 -18.79
C GLU A 62 13.36 -15.50 -19.58
N GLU A 63 12.23 -14.89 -19.98
CA GLU A 63 11.11 -15.53 -20.68
C GLU A 63 10.45 -16.66 -19.85
N GLU A 64 10.57 -16.60 -18.52
CA GLU A 64 10.00 -17.57 -17.58
C GLU A 64 8.54 -17.25 -17.20
N GLY A 65 8.04 -16.08 -17.59
CA GLY A 65 6.66 -15.62 -17.33
C GLY A 65 6.48 -15.03 -15.93
N PHE A 66 5.21 -14.91 -15.50
CA PHE A 66 4.83 -14.27 -14.24
C PHE A 66 4.53 -15.25 -13.10
N GLY A 67 4.54 -16.56 -13.32
CA GLY A 67 4.03 -17.56 -12.35
C GLY A 67 4.60 -17.42 -10.93
N ALA A 68 5.91 -17.19 -10.79
CA ALA A 68 6.52 -16.98 -9.47
C ALA A 68 6.07 -15.69 -8.77
N ALA A 69 5.77 -14.64 -9.55
CA ALA A 69 5.20 -13.38 -9.05
C ALA A 69 3.67 -13.42 -8.92
N ALA A 70 3.00 -14.42 -9.49
CA ALA A 70 1.55 -14.60 -9.35
C ALA A 70 1.18 -15.38 -8.08
N ASP A 71 2.04 -16.32 -7.66
CA ASP A 71 1.88 -17.11 -6.42
C ASP A 71 2.32 -16.33 -5.17
N MET A 72 2.28 -14.99 -5.24
CA MET A 72 2.67 -14.12 -4.15
C MET A 72 1.68 -14.18 -3.00
N ASP A 73 2.17 -14.62 -1.86
CA ASP A 73 1.49 -14.44 -0.59
C ASP A 73 1.73 -13.00 -0.13
N LEU A 74 0.71 -12.16 -0.31
CA LEU A 74 0.58 -10.81 0.25
C LEU A 74 -0.62 -10.77 1.21
N ASP A 75 -1.23 -11.92 1.54
CA ASP A 75 -2.47 -11.97 2.31
C ASP A 75 -2.20 -11.49 3.76
N GLU A 76 -1.08 -11.88 4.38
CA GLU A 76 -0.64 -11.34 5.68
C GLU A 76 -0.41 -9.82 5.70
N ALA A 77 -0.26 -9.18 4.53
CA ALA A 77 -0.06 -7.73 4.42
C ALA A 77 -1.37 -6.95 4.30
N VAL A 78 -2.48 -7.61 4.00
CA VAL A 78 -3.78 -6.99 3.69
C VAL A 78 -4.81 -7.38 4.74
N GLU A 79 -4.75 -8.62 5.22
CA GLU A 79 -5.58 -9.11 6.31
C GLU A 79 -5.18 -8.37 7.61
N ASP A 80 -6.18 -7.89 8.34
CA ASP A 80 -6.08 -7.26 9.67
C ASP A 80 -5.57 -5.80 9.75
N MET A 81 -5.56 -5.03 8.66
CA MET A 81 -5.18 -3.61 8.71
C MET A 81 -6.08 -2.75 9.63
N ASP A 82 -7.38 -3.07 9.71
CA ASP A 82 -8.32 -2.38 10.60
C ASP A 82 -8.08 -2.70 12.08
N GLU A 83 -7.75 -3.96 12.39
CA GLU A 83 -7.38 -4.36 13.74
C GLU A 83 -6.03 -3.73 14.12
N LEU A 84 -5.08 -3.71 13.18
CA LEU A 84 -3.77 -3.11 13.38
C LEU A 84 -3.84 -1.61 13.70
N ILE A 85 -4.62 -0.83 12.95
CA ILE A 85 -4.76 0.60 13.24
C ILE A 85 -5.47 0.83 14.57
N SER A 86 -6.47 0.01 14.90
CA SER A 86 -7.15 0.08 16.19
C SER A 86 -6.16 -0.17 17.34
N GLU A 87 -5.33 -1.21 17.24
CA GLU A 87 -4.29 -1.49 18.24
C GLU A 87 -3.24 -0.38 18.35
N ILE A 88 -2.84 0.23 17.24
CA ILE A 88 -1.90 1.36 17.23
C ILE A 88 -2.53 2.57 17.91
N VAL A 89 -3.74 2.96 17.51
CA VAL A 89 -4.46 4.10 18.08
C VAL A 89 -4.73 3.90 19.57
N GLU A 90 -5.14 2.71 20.01
CA GLU A 90 -5.37 2.40 21.42
C GLU A 90 -4.09 2.56 22.26
N ARG A 91 -2.93 2.15 21.74
CA ARG A 91 -1.64 2.36 22.41
C ARG A 91 -1.27 3.83 22.55
N HIS A 92 -1.77 4.66 21.63
CA HIS A 92 -1.57 6.11 21.58
C HIS A 92 -2.82 6.90 22.00
N ALA A 93 -3.70 6.31 22.82
CA ALA A 93 -4.92 6.98 23.25
C ALA A 93 -4.64 8.35 23.90
N GLY A 94 -5.30 9.40 23.40
CA GLY A 94 -5.09 10.78 23.85
C GLY A 94 -3.87 11.47 23.24
N TYR A 95 -3.25 10.89 22.21
CA TYR A 95 -2.23 11.55 21.40
C TYR A 95 -2.84 12.71 20.60
N GLU A 96 -2.16 13.86 20.61
CA GLU A 96 -2.53 15.03 19.82
C GLU A 96 -1.50 15.19 18.69
N PRO A 97 -1.87 14.96 17.42
CA PRO A 97 -0.94 15.07 16.31
C PRO A 97 -0.50 16.51 16.09
N ASN A 98 0.76 16.68 15.71
CA ASN A 98 1.27 17.97 15.29
C ASN A 98 0.91 18.24 13.81
N PRO A 99 0.95 19.51 13.34
CA PRO A 99 0.58 19.84 11.97
C PRO A 99 1.40 19.12 10.88
N GLU A 100 2.66 18.80 11.13
CA GLU A 100 3.52 18.10 10.17
C GLU A 100 3.10 16.64 10.00
N GLU A 101 2.63 15.99 11.07
CA GLU A 101 2.08 14.63 11.02
C GLU A 101 0.79 14.55 10.22
N VAL A 102 -0.11 15.53 10.43
CA VAL A 102 -1.37 15.62 9.69
C VAL A 102 -1.10 15.89 8.21
N GLU A 103 -0.16 16.78 7.90
CA GLU A 103 0.26 17.08 6.52
C GLU A 103 0.90 15.85 5.85
N ALA A 104 1.73 15.10 6.57
CA ALA A 104 2.36 13.89 6.05
C ALA A 104 1.34 12.79 5.74
N ALA A 105 0.41 12.50 6.65
CA ALA A 105 -0.66 11.52 6.42
C ALA A 105 -1.53 11.91 5.22
N SER A 106 -1.93 13.18 5.15
CA SER A 106 -2.73 13.71 4.03
C SER A 106 -1.96 13.62 2.70
N SER A 107 -0.67 14.00 2.70
CA SER A 107 0.16 13.97 1.51
C SER A 107 0.38 12.54 1.00
N ALA A 108 0.57 11.58 1.89
CA ALA A 108 0.71 10.16 1.55
C ALA A 108 -0.59 9.61 0.96
N LEU A 109 -1.73 9.92 1.58
CA LEU A 109 -3.04 9.51 1.09
C LEU A 109 -3.32 10.05 -0.32
N GLU A 110 -2.96 11.30 -0.61
CA GLU A 110 -3.09 11.89 -1.95
C GLU A 110 -2.25 11.21 -3.05
N LYS A 111 -1.21 10.43 -2.69
CA LYS A 111 -0.37 9.72 -3.66
C LYS A 111 -0.95 8.39 -4.13
N LEU A 112 -1.81 7.76 -3.34
CA LEU A 112 -2.30 6.42 -3.62
C LEU A 112 -3.31 6.35 -4.79
N PRO A 113 -4.26 7.29 -4.98
CA PRO A 113 -5.23 7.18 -6.07
C PRO A 113 -4.60 7.09 -7.47
N PRO A 114 -3.58 7.90 -7.84
CA PRO A 114 -2.89 7.73 -9.13
C PRO A 114 -2.11 6.40 -9.28
N VAL A 115 -1.72 5.77 -8.17
CA VAL A 115 -1.07 4.46 -8.17
C VAL A 115 -2.11 3.36 -8.41
N LEU A 116 -3.26 3.45 -7.75
CA LEU A 116 -4.41 2.57 -7.97
C LEU A 116 -4.91 2.65 -9.42
N GLU A 117 -5.12 3.85 -9.96
CA GLU A 117 -5.51 4.05 -11.37
C GLU A 117 -4.50 3.42 -12.34
N PHE A 118 -3.20 3.45 -12.00
CA PHE A 118 -2.18 2.77 -12.80
C PHE A 118 -2.32 1.25 -12.76
N TYR A 119 -2.57 0.65 -11.61
CA TYR A 119 -2.75 -0.80 -11.49
C TYR A 119 -4.05 -1.26 -12.15
N GLU A 120 -5.14 -0.50 -12.02
CA GLU A 120 -6.39 -0.73 -12.76
C GLU A 120 -6.14 -0.74 -14.28
N GLN A 121 -5.42 0.27 -14.79
CA GLN A 121 -5.05 0.32 -16.21
C GLN A 121 -4.17 -0.89 -16.61
N TRP A 122 -3.23 -1.29 -15.75
CA TRP A 122 -2.38 -2.46 -16.05
C TRP A 122 -3.23 -3.72 -16.12
N LEU A 123 -4.18 -3.91 -15.20
CA LEU A 123 -5.07 -5.06 -15.20
C LEU A 123 -5.91 -5.13 -16.49
N ASP A 124 -6.45 -3.99 -16.95
CA ASP A 124 -7.18 -3.90 -18.22
C ASP A 124 -6.34 -4.26 -19.47
N GLU A 125 -5.02 -4.10 -19.39
CA GLU A 125 -4.07 -4.34 -20.48
C GLU A 125 -3.33 -5.69 -20.37
N ALA A 126 -3.50 -6.39 -19.24
CA ALA A 126 -2.90 -7.70 -19.01
C ALA A 126 -3.54 -8.74 -19.93
N GLU A 127 -2.71 -9.64 -20.44
CA GLU A 127 -3.16 -10.73 -21.34
C GLU A 127 -2.78 -12.12 -20.79
N ASP A 128 -1.95 -12.14 -19.74
CA ASP A 128 -1.44 -13.32 -19.08
C ASP A 128 -2.15 -13.47 -17.71
N PRO A 129 -2.82 -14.60 -17.42
CA PRO A 129 -3.51 -14.80 -16.15
C PRO A 129 -2.62 -14.71 -14.90
N ASP A 130 -1.31 -14.94 -15.05
CA ASP A 130 -0.34 -14.78 -13.96
C ASP A 130 0.09 -13.29 -13.84
N GLU A 131 0.12 -12.54 -14.93
CA GLU A 131 0.27 -11.07 -14.90
C GLU A 131 -0.94 -10.42 -14.22
N GLU A 132 -2.15 -10.83 -14.59
CA GLU A 132 -3.42 -10.35 -14.00
C GLU A 132 -3.41 -10.57 -12.48
N ARG A 133 -3.15 -11.80 -12.03
CA ARG A 133 -3.14 -12.15 -10.60
C ARG A 133 -2.09 -11.37 -9.82
N MET A 134 -0.88 -11.21 -10.38
CA MET A 134 0.16 -10.38 -9.76
C MET A 134 -0.33 -8.92 -9.59
N VAL A 135 -0.95 -8.35 -10.63
CA VAL A 135 -1.45 -6.97 -10.60
C VAL A 135 -2.61 -6.80 -9.61
N GLU A 136 -3.53 -7.76 -9.54
CA GLU A 136 -4.60 -7.79 -8.53
C GLU A 136 -4.03 -7.72 -7.12
N ARG A 137 -3.03 -8.55 -6.80
CA ARG A 137 -2.39 -8.52 -5.47
C ARG A 137 -1.65 -7.22 -5.18
N LEU A 138 -0.99 -6.63 -6.18
CA LEU A 138 -0.36 -5.31 -6.02
C LEU A 138 -1.40 -4.23 -5.74
N MET A 139 -2.56 -4.30 -6.39
CA MET A 139 -3.66 -3.37 -6.18
C MET A 139 -4.27 -3.52 -4.79
N GLU A 140 -4.50 -4.75 -4.32
CA GLU A 140 -5.00 -5.05 -2.96
C GLU A 140 -4.10 -4.44 -1.89
N VAL A 141 -2.77 -4.57 -2.01
CA VAL A 141 -1.82 -3.92 -1.07
C VAL A 141 -2.02 -2.41 -1.07
N GLN A 142 -2.08 -1.76 -2.23
CA GLN A 142 -2.23 -0.30 -2.28
C GLN A 142 -3.59 0.18 -1.75
N GLN A 143 -4.65 -0.62 -1.91
CA GLN A 143 -5.96 -0.36 -1.31
C GLN A 143 -5.89 -0.47 0.22
N ALA A 144 -5.24 -1.50 0.74
CA ALA A 144 -5.03 -1.68 2.18
C ALA A 144 -4.24 -0.50 2.78
N MET A 145 -3.19 -0.04 2.09
CA MET A 145 -2.44 1.16 2.49
C MET A 145 -3.33 2.41 2.52
N HIS A 146 -4.24 2.55 1.55
CA HIS A 146 -5.17 3.68 1.49
C HIS A 146 -6.16 3.66 2.65
N VAL A 147 -6.71 2.49 3.00
CA VAL A 147 -7.59 2.32 4.17
C VAL A 147 -6.85 2.68 5.45
N LEU A 148 -5.62 2.18 5.63
CA LEU A 148 -4.83 2.46 6.83
C LEU A 148 -4.51 3.95 7.00
N LEU A 149 -4.11 4.63 5.93
CA LEU A 149 -3.84 6.08 5.95
C LEU A 149 -5.11 6.92 6.12
N SER A 150 -6.24 6.49 5.54
CA SER A 150 -7.53 7.15 5.75
C SER A 150 -7.96 7.06 7.21
N ASN A 151 -7.82 5.88 7.81
CA ASN A 151 -8.11 5.66 9.22
C ASN A 151 -7.20 6.50 10.12
N LEU A 152 -5.89 6.56 9.84
CA LEU A 152 -4.96 7.43 10.57
C LEU A 152 -5.35 8.92 10.45
N GLN A 153 -5.75 9.37 9.25
CA GLN A 153 -6.22 10.75 9.06
C GLN A 153 -7.49 11.02 9.86
N GLY A 154 -8.46 10.10 9.84
CA GLY A 154 -9.67 10.20 10.66
C GLY A 154 -9.34 10.30 12.16
N PHE A 155 -8.37 9.51 12.63
CA PHE A 155 -7.91 9.57 14.02
C PHE A 155 -7.30 10.94 14.35
N TYR A 156 -6.53 11.52 13.42
CA TYR A 156 -5.95 12.85 13.62
C TYR A 156 -6.98 13.99 13.62
N GLU A 157 -8.10 13.83 12.92
CA GLU A 157 -9.17 14.82 12.87
C GLU A 157 -10.05 14.80 14.14
N ASP A 158 -10.35 13.62 14.67
CA ASP A 158 -11.14 13.46 15.91
C ASP A 158 -10.63 12.30 16.79
N PRO A 159 -9.52 12.49 17.54
CA PRO A 159 -8.94 11.42 18.36
C PRO A 159 -9.87 10.88 19.46
N GLU A 160 -10.81 11.70 19.96
CA GLU A 160 -11.72 11.31 21.05
C GLU A 160 -12.98 10.58 20.54
N GLY A 161 -13.38 10.85 19.29
CA GLY A 161 -14.55 10.28 18.64
C GLY A 161 -14.24 9.26 17.53
N TRP A 162 -12.96 8.96 17.29
CA TRP A 162 -12.54 8.05 16.23
C TRP A 162 -13.07 6.63 16.43
N GLU A 163 -13.64 6.09 15.37
CA GLU A 163 -13.93 4.67 15.19
C GLU A 163 -13.29 4.26 13.86
N PRO A 164 -12.74 3.04 13.74
CA PRO A 164 -12.19 2.58 12.47
C PRO A 164 -13.28 2.57 11.41
N ASP A 165 -12.98 3.15 10.25
CA ASP A 165 -13.89 3.22 9.12
C ASP A 165 -13.99 1.82 8.51
N ALA A 166 -15.09 1.12 8.80
CA ALA A 166 -15.34 -0.25 8.35
C ALA A 166 -15.80 -0.33 6.88
N GLU A 167 -15.66 0.75 6.10
CA GLU A 167 -16.00 0.74 4.69
C GLU A 167 -14.92 -0.05 3.92
N ASP A 168 -15.36 -1.19 3.37
CA ASP A 168 -14.65 -2.16 2.54
C ASP A 168 -13.78 -3.22 3.25
N SER A 169 -14.38 -3.90 4.24
CA SER A 169 -14.26 -5.36 4.29
C SER A 169 -14.93 -5.96 3.04
N LEU A 170 -14.34 -5.76 1.85
CA LEU A 170 -14.79 -6.34 0.58
C LEU A 170 -14.44 -7.83 0.44
N LEU A 171 -14.10 -8.48 1.56
CA LEU A 171 -14.03 -9.93 1.66
C LEU A 171 -15.21 -10.48 2.51
N GLU A 172 -16.39 -9.88 2.38
CA GLU A 172 -17.63 -10.66 2.55
C GLU A 172 -17.88 -11.47 1.27
N GLU A 173 -17.30 -12.67 1.19
CA GLU A 173 -17.77 -13.72 0.29
C GLU A 173 -18.07 -15.01 1.10
N PRO A 174 -19.03 -15.84 0.66
CA PRO A 174 -20.47 -15.83 0.96
C PRO A 174 -20.95 -16.88 1.99
#